data_AF-A0AAU5KE86-F1
#
_entry.id   AF-A0AAU5KE86-F1
#
_cell.length_a   1.000
_cell.length_b   1.000
_cell.length_c   1.000
_cell.angle_alpha   90.00
_cell.angle_beta   90.00
_cell.angle_gamma   90.00
#
_symmetry.space_group_name_H-M   'P 1'
#
loop_
_entity.id
_entity.type
_entity.pdbx_description
1 polymer ?
#
loop_
_entity_poly.entity_id
_entity_poly.type
_entity_poly.pdbx_seq_one_letter_code
_entity_poly.pdbx_strand_id
1 'polypeptide(L)' 'MEYISAIVPPLVMAIGFGFLVRAIIRNQGGAQKSKEDAAADVLVKASAARGSAAE' A
#
# COMPACT_ATOMS: atom_id res chain seq x y z
N MET A 1 37.78 -7.50 -14.69
CA MET A 1 36.87 -7.41 -15.84
C MET A 1 35.47 -8.01 -15.59
N GLU A 2 35.14 -8.51 -14.39
CA GLU A 2 33.75 -8.93 -14.09
C GLU A 2 33.19 -8.40 -12.75
N TYR A 3 33.98 -7.72 -11.93
CA TYR A 3 33.51 -7.19 -10.64
C TYR A 3 32.38 -6.16 -10.78
N ILE A 4 32.44 -5.31 -11.81
CA ILE A 4 31.39 -4.33 -12.08
C ILE A 4 30.13 -5.03 -12.58
N SER A 5 30.22 -6.02 -13.48
CA SER A 5 29.05 -6.77 -13.94
C SER A 5 28.46 -7.69 -12.87
N ALA A 6 29.21 -8.04 -11.82
CA ALA A 6 28.68 -8.79 -10.68
C ALA A 6 27.85 -7.89 -9.74
N ILE A 7 28.20 -6.61 -9.60
CA ILE A 7 27.52 -5.64 -8.73
C ILE A 7 26.36 -4.93 -9.44
N VAL A 8 26.44 -4.74 -10.76
CA VAL A 8 25.40 -4.04 -11.53
C VAL A 8 24.02 -4.72 -11.42
N PRO A 9 23.87 -6.06 -11.58
CA PRO A 9 22.57 -6.73 -11.47
C PRO A 9 21.88 -6.53 -10.11
N PRO A 10 22.51 -6.78 -8.96
CA PRO A 10 21.87 -6.51 -7.66
C PRO A 10 21.61 -5.03 -7.43
N LEU A 11 22.46 -4.12 -7.94
CA LEU A 11 22.26 -2.68 -7.81
C LEU A 11 21.02 -2.19 -8.58
N VAL A 12 20.84 -2.65 -9.83
CA VAL A 12 19.66 -2.34 -10.65
C VAL A 12 18.39 -2.85 -9.97
N MET A 13 18.43 -4.08 -9.42
CA MET A 13 17.29 -4.65 -8.69
C MET A 13 16.96 -3.84 -7.44
N ALA A 14 17.96 -3.44 -6.64
CA ALA A 14 17.75 -2.63 -5.45
C ALA A 14 17.12 -1.26 -5.79
N ILE A 15 17.61 -0.59 -6.83
CA ILE A 15 17.07 0.69 -7.28
C ILE A 15 15.64 0.51 -7.80
N GLY A 16 15.40 -0.45 -8.69
CA GLY A 16 14.08 -0.72 -9.27
C GLY A 16 13.05 -1.07 -8.20
N PHE A 17 13.40 -1.95 -7.28
CA PHE A 17 12.54 -2.32 -6.15
C PHE A 17 12.29 -1.14 -5.21
N GLY A 18 13.32 -0.33 -4.91
CA GLY A 18 13.18 0.88 -4.10
C GLY A 18 12.21 1.88 -4.70
N PHE A 19 12.27 2.11 -6.03
CA PHE A 19 11.31 2.95 -6.74
C PHE A 19 9.89 2.39 -6.68
N LEU A 20 9.73 1.08 -6.89
CA LEU A 20 8.43 0.41 -6.80
C LEU A 20 7.81 0.59 -5.41
N VAL A 21 8.57 0.31 -4.35
CA VAL A 21 8.11 0.48 -2.95
C VAL A 21 7.72 1.93 -2.69
N ARG A 22 8.54 2.90 -3.13
CA ARG A 22 8.22 4.32 -2.96
C ARG A 22 6.98 4.75 -3.74
N ALA A 23 6.77 4.22 -4.93
CA ALA A 23 5.57 4.47 -5.73
C ALA A 23 4.33 3.89 -5.04
N ILE A 24 4.42 2.66 -4.52
CA ILE A 24 3.35 2.02 -3.74
C ILE A 24 3.02 2.85 -2.49
N ILE A 25 4.02 3.25 -1.71
CA ILE A 25 3.80 4.06 -0.49
C ILE A 25 3.18 5.41 -0.86
N ARG A 26 3.56 6.05 -1.97
CA ARG A 26 2.93 7.31 -2.40
C ARG A 26 1.50 7.12 -2.90
N ASN A 27 1.22 6.00 -3.56
CA ASN A 27 -0.08 5.76 -4.21
C ASN A 27 -1.12 5.16 -3.26
N GLN A 28 -0.66 4.38 -2.27
CA GLN A 28 -1.49 3.79 -1.22
C GLN A 28 -1.43 4.60 0.08
N GLY A 29 -0.24 5.09 0.47
CA GLY A 29 -0.03 5.75 1.76
C GLY A 29 -0.43 7.21 1.80
N GLY A 30 -1.35 7.54 2.70
CA GLY A 30 -1.79 8.90 2.99
C GLY A 30 -3.25 9.13 2.64
N ALA A 31 -3.52 10.05 1.73
CA ALA A 31 -4.88 10.52 1.42
C ALA A 31 -5.81 9.43 0.89
N GLN A 32 -5.31 8.45 0.13
CA GLN A 32 -6.14 7.36 -0.42
C GLN A 32 -6.48 6.30 0.62
N LYS A 33 -5.49 5.82 1.39
CA LYS A 33 -5.77 4.92 2.52
C LYS A 33 -6.68 5.55 3.57
N SER A 34 -6.52 6.84 3.89
CA SER A 34 -7.43 7.52 4.82
C SER A 34 -8.88 7.60 4.31
N LYS A 35 -9.09 7.69 2.99
CA LYS A 35 -10.42 7.67 2.39
C LYS A 35 -11.02 6.27 2.39
N GLU A 36 -10.22 5.26 2.08
CA GLU A 36 -10.64 3.85 2.16
C GLU A 36 -10.96 3.45 3.61
N ASP A 37 -10.12 3.80 4.58
CA ASP A 37 -10.37 3.57 6.01
C ASP A 37 -11.65 4.28 6.48
N ALA A 38 -11.87 5.54 6.09
CA ALA A 38 -13.09 6.27 6.44
C ALA A 38 -14.35 5.65 5.81
N ALA A 39 -14.27 5.23 4.55
CA ALA A 39 -15.37 4.54 3.89
C ALA A 39 -15.65 3.17 4.55
N ALA A 40 -14.61 2.43 4.92
CA ALA A 40 -14.71 1.16 5.63
C ALA A 40 -15.36 1.35 7.01
N ASP A 41 -14.96 2.36 7.78
CA ASP A 41 -15.55 2.67 9.09
C ASP A 41 -17.04 3.00 8.99
N VAL A 42 -17.44 3.81 8.00
CA VAL A 42 -18.85 4.12 7.73
C VAL A 42 -19.66 2.87 7.39
N LEU A 43 -19.11 1.97 6.56
CA LEU A 43 -19.77 0.71 6.20
C LEU A 43 -19.89 -0.24 7.39
N VAL A 44 -18.86 -0.33 8.24
CA VAL A 44 -18.89 -1.12 9.47
C VAL A 44 -19.94 -0.57 10.42
N LYS A 45 -19.98 0.75 10.62
CA LYS A 45 -20.96 1.41 11.49
C LYS A 45 -22.40 1.26 10.98
N ALA A 46 -22.61 1.38 9.67
CA ALA A 46 -23.90 1.16 9.05
C ALA A 46 -24.36 -0.31 9.17
N SER A 47 -23.43 -1.26 9.03
CA SER A 47 -23.72 -2.69 9.20
C SER A 47 -24.03 -3.03 10.65
N ALA A 48 -23.28 -2.48 11.61
CA ALA A 48 -23.53 -2.64 13.04
C ALA A 48 -24.91 -2.09 13.43
N ALA A 49 -25.27 -0.89 12.95
CA ALA A 49 -26.58 -0.28 13.21
C ALA A 49 -27.73 -1.08 12.59
N ARG A 50 -27.51 -1.73 11.43
CA ARG A 50 -28.51 -2.57 10.77
C ARG A 50 -28.63 -3.95 11.44
N GLY A 51 -27.53 -4.49 11.95
CA GLY A 51 -27.52 -5.75 12.72
C GLY A 51 -28.18 -5.61 14.09
N SER A 52 -27.98 -4.49 14.79
CA SER A 52 -28.61 -4.21 16.09
C SER A 52 -30.10 -3.87 16.02
N ALA A 53 -30.62 -3.52 14.84
CA ALA A 53 -32.04 -3.21 14.63
C ALA A 53 -32.89 -4.45 14.27
N ALA A 54 -32.24 -5.60 14.06
CA ALA A 54 -32.88 -6.86 13.69
C ALA A 54 -32.97 -7.87 14.86
N GLU A 55 -32.53 -7.48 16.05
CA GLU A 55 -32.65 -8.22 17.32
C GLU A 55 -33.56 -7.44 18.28
#